data_AF-A0A959CCJ7-F1
#
_entry.id   AF-A0A959CCJ7-F1
#
_cell.length_a   1.000
_cell.length_b   1.000
_cell.length_c   1.000
_cell.angle_alpha   90.00
_cell.angle_beta   90.00
_cell.angle_gamma   90.00
#
_symmetry.space_group_name_H-M   'P 1'
#
loop_
_entity.id
_entity.type
_entity.pdbx_description
1 polymer ?
#
loop_
_entity_poly.entity_id
_entity_poly.type
_entity_poly.pdbx_seq_one_letter_code
_entity_poly.pdbx_strand_id
1 'polypeptide(L)'
;MRWITGIFVKIDPISILKSYIDDLENNLRKMSRQIGALRGQMRQLKGTMDSNNTEIRKLMGAADQAKKKGDDKNVALAARKAARKQEANAKYDVLYKRMEVLYRILSKMYENSEMVLEDTKDQVSVKEQEYRAIKASHGAIRSAMSIISGNPDQRAMFDQALETLADDVSNKVGEMERFMDTSRNLMDSIDLQNGVFAEEGLQMLE
;
A
#
# COMPACT_ATOMS: atom_id res chain seq x y z
N MET A 1 16.19 -21.18 1.18
CA MET A 1 17.66 -21.38 1.15
C MET A 1 18.31 -20.16 1.78
N ARG A 2 19.21 -20.40 2.74
CA ARG A 2 19.97 -19.40 3.50
C ARG A 2 21.27 -19.08 2.74
N TRP A 3 21.50 -17.80 2.43
CA TRP A 3 22.65 -17.22 1.71
C TRP A 3 22.40 -15.71 1.84
N ILE A 4 23.20 -14.80 2.40
CA ILE A 4 24.59 -14.74 2.88
C ILE A 4 24.55 -13.88 4.16
N THR A 5 24.91 -14.44 5.30
CA THR A 5 25.26 -13.68 6.51
C THR A 5 26.74 -13.95 6.78
N GLY A 6 27.60 -13.18 6.11
CA GLY A 6 29.04 -13.46 6.08
C GLY A 6 29.91 -12.24 5.85
N ILE A 7 29.42 -11.04 6.11
CA ILE A 7 30.28 -9.85 6.25
C ILE A 7 29.85 -9.14 7.53
N PHE A 8 30.55 -9.46 8.62
CA PHE A 8 30.62 -8.62 9.82
C PHE A 8 31.34 -7.31 9.45
N VAL A 9 30.65 -6.41 8.75
CA VAL A 9 30.92 -4.98 8.92
C VAL A 9 30.42 -4.66 10.32
N LYS A 10 31.18 -3.88 11.11
CA LYS A 10 30.63 -3.23 12.31
C LYS A 10 29.54 -2.26 11.83
N ILE A 11 28.35 -2.75 11.52
CA ILE A 11 27.25 -1.91 11.08
C ILE A 11 26.75 -1.21 12.35
N ASP A 12 26.82 0.12 12.34
CA ASP A 12 26.23 0.94 13.38
C ASP A 12 24.73 0.61 13.46
N PRO A 13 24.20 0.18 14.62
CA PRO A 13 22.78 -0.19 14.76
C PRO A 13 21.84 0.95 14.30
N ILE A 14 22.25 2.21 14.46
CA ILE A 14 21.48 3.36 13.93
C ILE A 14 21.43 3.35 12.40
N SER A 15 22.50 2.92 11.73
CA SER A 15 22.53 2.82 10.27
C SER A 15 21.61 1.71 9.74
N ILE A 16 21.47 0.60 10.49
CA ILE A 16 20.51 -0.47 10.15
C ILE A 16 19.08 0.07 10.22
N LEU A 17 18.74 0.73 11.32
CA LEU A 17 17.42 1.34 11.53
C LEU A 17 17.07 2.35 10.43
N LYS A 18 18.03 3.18 10.01
CA LYS A 18 17.88 4.11 8.90
C LYS A 18 17.64 3.42 7.56
N SER A 19 18.37 2.33 7.28
CA SER A 19 18.16 1.53 6.06
C SER A 19 16.73 0.97 6.00
N TYR A 20 16.19 0.51 7.13
CA TYR A 20 14.81 0.02 7.18
C TYR A 20 13.78 1.12 6.96
N ILE A 21 14.00 2.32 7.53
CA ILE A 21 13.16 3.50 7.25
C ILE A 21 13.18 3.83 5.75
N ASP A 22 14.35 3.79 5.11
CA ASP A 22 14.48 4.05 3.67
C ASP A 22 13.70 3.03 2.83
N ASP A 23 13.73 1.74 3.21
CA ASP A 23 12.96 0.69 2.54
C ASP A 23 11.45 0.90 2.71
N LEU A 24 10.99 1.28 3.91
CA LEU A 24 9.60 1.63 4.18
C LEU A 24 9.13 2.83 3.35
N GLU A 25 9.94 3.90 3.29
CA GLU A 25 9.68 5.05 2.42
C GLU A 25 9.53 4.64 0.95
N ASN A 26 10.44 3.78 0.47
CA ASN A 26 10.42 3.30 -0.90
C ASN A 26 9.14 2.49 -1.20
N ASN A 27 8.70 1.65 -0.26
CA ASN A 27 7.47 0.89 -0.40
C ASN A 27 6.23 1.78 -0.37
N LEU A 28 6.19 2.77 0.51
CA LEU A 28 5.11 3.77 0.58
C LEU A 28 5.01 4.57 -0.74
N ARG A 29 6.15 4.99 -1.31
CA ARG A 29 6.21 5.65 -2.63
C ARG A 29 5.67 4.75 -3.76
N LYS A 30 6.01 3.45 -3.76
CA LYS A 30 5.47 2.50 -4.75
C LYS A 30 3.95 2.37 -4.61
N MET A 31 3.44 2.28 -3.38
CA MET A 31 2.01 2.20 -3.11
C MET A 31 1.27 3.46 -3.60
N SER A 32 1.80 4.65 -3.30
CA SER A 32 1.26 5.93 -3.81
C SER A 32 1.13 5.96 -5.34
N ARG A 33 2.16 5.49 -6.06
CA ARG A 33 2.13 5.37 -7.52
C ARG A 33 1.05 4.42 -8.01
N GLN A 34 0.89 3.26 -7.36
CA GLN A 34 -0.13 2.28 -7.71
C GLN A 34 -1.55 2.82 -7.46
N ILE A 35 -1.78 3.51 -6.34
CA ILE A 35 -3.03 4.22 -6.05
C ILE A 35 -3.33 5.25 -7.15
N GLY A 36 -2.34 6.04 -7.53
CA GLY A 36 -2.46 7.02 -8.62
C GLY A 36 -2.82 6.39 -9.97
N ALA A 37 -2.14 5.30 -10.32
CA ALA A 37 -2.41 4.54 -11.54
C ALA A 37 -3.84 3.95 -11.56
N LEU A 38 -4.25 3.31 -10.46
CA LEU A 38 -5.59 2.74 -10.30
C LEU A 38 -6.67 3.81 -10.44
N ARG A 39 -6.51 4.96 -9.77
CA ARG A 39 -7.43 6.10 -9.88
C ARG A 39 -7.50 6.64 -11.31
N GLY A 40 -6.38 6.64 -12.04
CA GLY A 40 -6.33 6.97 -13.47
C GLY A 40 -7.17 6.03 -14.32
N GLN A 41 -7.00 4.72 -14.14
CA GLN A 41 -7.77 3.69 -14.84
C GLN A 41 -9.27 3.78 -14.53
N MET A 42 -9.64 4.04 -13.26
CA MET A 42 -11.05 4.24 -12.87
C MET A 42 -11.69 5.41 -13.65
N ARG A 43 -10.98 6.54 -13.76
CA ARG A 43 -11.47 7.70 -14.53
C ARG A 43 -11.66 7.37 -16.01
N GLN A 44 -10.71 6.66 -16.61
CA GLN A 44 -10.80 6.25 -18.02
C GLN A 44 -11.98 5.30 -18.27
N LEU A 45 -12.17 4.32 -17.38
CA LEU A 45 -13.29 3.39 -17.46
C LEU A 45 -14.63 4.12 -17.32
N LYS A 46 -14.72 5.06 -16.38
CA LYS A 46 -15.91 5.90 -16.20
C LYS A 46 -16.21 6.75 -17.44
N GLY A 47 -15.20 7.39 -18.02
CA GLY A 47 -15.34 8.12 -19.28
C GLY A 47 -15.81 7.24 -20.44
N THR A 48 -15.33 5.99 -20.51
CA THR A 48 -15.79 5.00 -21.50
C THR A 48 -17.26 4.65 -21.32
N MET A 49 -17.70 4.42 -20.08
CA MET A 49 -19.10 4.15 -19.77
C MET A 49 -20.01 5.33 -20.14
N ASP A 50 -19.60 6.55 -19.83
CA ASP A 50 -20.37 7.76 -20.12
C ASP A 50 -20.43 8.04 -21.64
N SER A 51 -19.36 7.77 -22.37
CA SER A 51 -19.34 7.80 -23.84
C SER A 51 -20.33 6.78 -24.43
N ASN A 52 -20.28 5.53 -23.97
CA ASN A 52 -21.21 4.48 -24.38
C ASN A 52 -22.67 4.88 -24.09
N ASN A 53 -22.97 5.45 -22.93
CA ASN A 53 -24.32 5.94 -22.59
C ASN A 53 -24.78 7.05 -23.55
N THR A 54 -23.88 7.91 -23.99
CA THR A 54 -24.17 8.95 -24.98
C THR A 54 -24.44 8.35 -26.36
N GLU A 55 -23.65 7.36 -26.77
CA GLU A 55 -23.89 6.63 -28.03
C GLU A 55 -25.17 5.81 -28.02
N ILE A 56 -25.52 5.16 -26.90
CA ILE A 56 -26.80 4.46 -26.72
C ILE A 56 -27.95 5.42 -26.97
N ARG A 57 -27.95 6.61 -26.35
CA ARG A 57 -28.99 7.63 -26.57
C ARG A 57 -29.11 8.03 -28.04
N LYS A 58 -27.98 8.23 -28.73
CA LYS A 58 -27.97 8.54 -30.17
C LYS A 58 -28.54 7.40 -31.01
N LEU A 59 -28.15 6.16 -30.72
CA LEU A 59 -28.62 4.96 -31.44
C LEU A 59 -30.13 4.74 -31.24
N MET A 60 -30.64 4.95 -30.03
CA MET A 60 -32.07 4.84 -29.74
C MET A 60 -32.87 5.93 -30.47
N GLY A 61 -32.37 7.18 -30.48
CA GLY A 61 -33.01 8.25 -31.25
C GLY A 61 -33.01 7.98 -32.77
N ALA A 62 -31.95 7.38 -33.31
CA ALA A 62 -31.90 6.95 -34.70
C ALA A 62 -32.88 5.81 -34.99
N ALA A 63 -33.02 4.85 -34.06
CA ALA A 63 -34.00 3.77 -34.17
C ALA A 63 -35.43 4.33 -34.18
N ASP A 64 -35.76 5.30 -33.32
CA ASP A 64 -37.08 5.93 -33.30
C ASP A 64 -37.41 6.65 -34.61
N GLN A 65 -36.42 7.33 -35.20
CA GLN A 65 -36.58 7.97 -36.51
C GLN A 65 -36.74 6.97 -37.64
N ALA A 66 -35.96 5.88 -37.65
CA ALA A 66 -36.08 4.80 -38.63
C ALA A 66 -37.45 4.13 -38.54
N LYS A 67 -37.96 3.90 -37.32
CA LYS A 67 -39.28 3.35 -37.06
C LYS A 67 -40.39 4.22 -37.65
N LYS A 68 -40.31 5.55 -37.51
CA LYS A 68 -41.26 6.49 -38.12
C LYS A 68 -41.26 6.45 -39.65
N LYS A 69 -40.17 6.00 -40.26
CA LYS A 69 -40.00 5.87 -41.72
C LYS A 69 -40.28 4.45 -42.24
N GLY A 70 -40.67 3.51 -41.36
CA GLY A 70 -40.87 2.10 -41.73
C GLY A 70 -39.58 1.35 -42.08
N ASP A 71 -38.42 1.87 -41.65
CA ASP A 71 -37.11 1.26 -41.93
C ASP A 71 -36.70 0.27 -40.83
N ASP A 72 -37.38 -0.87 -40.80
CA ASP A 72 -37.20 -1.89 -39.76
C ASP A 72 -35.78 -2.45 -39.69
N LYS A 73 -35.06 -2.45 -40.82
CA LYS A 73 -33.65 -2.89 -40.87
C LYS A 73 -32.77 -1.99 -40.02
N ASN A 74 -32.90 -0.67 -40.19
CA ASN A 74 -32.12 0.29 -39.41
C ASN A 74 -32.55 0.37 -37.95
N VAL A 75 -33.84 0.13 -37.64
CA VAL A 75 -34.31 -0.04 -36.25
C VAL A 75 -33.56 -1.20 -35.58
N ALA A 76 -33.60 -2.39 -36.19
CA ALA A 76 -32.97 -3.59 -35.62
C ALA A 76 -31.46 -3.43 -35.46
N LEU A 77 -30.78 -2.81 -36.44
CA LEU A 77 -29.35 -2.56 -36.39
C LEU A 77 -28.97 -1.61 -35.24
N ALA A 78 -29.68 -0.49 -35.11
CA ALA A 78 -29.41 0.50 -34.08
C ALA A 78 -29.70 -0.06 -32.67
N ALA A 79 -30.82 -0.77 -32.50
CA ALA A 79 -31.17 -1.43 -31.25
C ALA A 79 -30.12 -2.46 -30.81
N ARG A 80 -29.64 -3.31 -31.74
CA ARG A 80 -28.57 -4.29 -31.43
C ARG A 80 -27.25 -3.62 -31.04
N LYS A 81 -26.88 -2.51 -31.70
CA LYS A 81 -25.68 -1.74 -31.34
C LYS A 81 -25.81 -1.14 -29.94
N ALA A 82 -26.97 -0.58 -29.61
CA ALA A 82 -27.26 -0.03 -28.29
C ALA A 82 -27.20 -1.12 -27.21
N ALA A 83 -27.83 -2.27 -27.46
CA ALA A 83 -27.82 -3.41 -26.54
C ALA A 83 -26.40 -3.90 -26.21
N ARG A 84 -25.52 -4.04 -27.21
CA ARG A 84 -24.11 -4.43 -26.97
C ARG A 84 -23.36 -3.43 -26.09
N LYS A 85 -23.60 -2.12 -26.28
CA LYS A 85 -22.98 -1.08 -25.45
C LYS A 85 -23.53 -1.09 -24.03
N GLN A 86 -24.82 -1.36 -23.87
CA GLN A 86 -25.44 -1.50 -22.55
C GLN A 86 -24.86 -2.71 -21.79
N GLU A 87 -24.70 -3.84 -22.48
CA GLU A 87 -24.07 -5.04 -21.91
C GLU A 87 -22.59 -4.78 -21.52
N ALA A 88 -21.83 -4.09 -22.39
CA ALA A 88 -20.46 -3.69 -22.09
C ALA A 88 -20.41 -2.77 -20.86
N ASN A 89 -21.31 -1.79 -20.75
CA ASN A 89 -21.39 -0.91 -19.59
C ASN A 89 -21.74 -1.65 -18.30
N ALA A 90 -22.61 -2.67 -18.35
CA ALA A 90 -22.89 -3.50 -17.17
C ALA A 90 -21.63 -4.24 -16.67
N LYS A 91 -20.82 -4.76 -17.60
CA LYS A 91 -19.52 -5.38 -17.26
C LYS A 91 -18.52 -4.36 -16.71
N TYR A 92 -18.47 -3.16 -17.29
CA TYR A 92 -17.61 -2.07 -16.82
C TYR A 92 -18.02 -1.53 -15.45
N ASP A 93 -19.31 -1.48 -15.13
CA ASP A 93 -19.81 -1.07 -13.81
C ASP A 93 -19.33 -2.03 -12.72
N VAL A 94 -19.42 -3.34 -12.98
CA VAL A 94 -18.87 -4.36 -12.07
C VAL A 94 -17.38 -4.14 -11.87
N LEU A 95 -16.60 -3.99 -12.95
CA LEU A 95 -15.15 -3.74 -12.88
C LEU A 95 -14.84 -2.46 -12.09
N TYR A 96 -15.57 -1.38 -12.33
CA TYR A 96 -15.39 -0.10 -11.65
C TYR A 96 -15.58 -0.24 -10.13
N LYS A 97 -16.65 -0.92 -9.71
CA LYS A 97 -16.90 -1.22 -8.29
C LYS A 97 -15.77 -2.04 -7.67
N ARG A 98 -15.19 -2.99 -8.41
CA ARG A 98 -14.01 -3.73 -7.95
C ARG A 98 -12.85 -2.78 -7.68
N MET A 99 -12.53 -1.93 -8.65
CA MET A 99 -11.46 -0.95 -8.52
C MET A 99 -11.68 0.03 -7.38
N GLU A 100 -12.91 0.41 -7.09
CA GLU A 100 -13.26 1.28 -5.96
C GLU A 100 -12.93 0.66 -4.60
N VAL A 101 -13.26 -0.63 -4.42
CA VAL A 101 -12.87 -1.38 -3.22
C VAL A 101 -11.34 -1.42 -3.08
N LEU A 102 -10.62 -1.76 -4.17
CA LEU A 102 -9.15 -1.79 -4.13
C LEU A 102 -8.57 -0.42 -3.80
N TYR A 103 -9.14 0.64 -4.37
CA TYR A 103 -8.71 2.00 -4.12
C TYR A 103 -8.88 2.39 -2.65
N ARG A 104 -10.02 2.05 -2.03
CA ARG A 104 -10.26 2.29 -0.59
C ARG A 104 -9.25 1.56 0.28
N ILE A 105 -9.04 0.27 0.03
CA ILE A 105 -8.08 -0.56 0.78
C ILE A 105 -6.69 0.05 0.66
N LEU A 106 -6.18 0.24 -0.56
CA LEU A 106 -4.83 0.78 -0.78
C LEU A 106 -4.65 2.18 -0.17
N SER A 107 -5.68 3.02 -0.23
CA SER A 107 -5.62 4.36 0.38
C SER A 107 -5.54 4.29 1.90
N LYS A 108 -6.30 3.39 2.54
CA LYS A 108 -6.24 3.20 4.00
C LYS A 108 -4.90 2.59 4.44
N MET A 109 -4.40 1.63 3.67
CA MET A 109 -3.07 1.06 3.90
C MET A 109 -1.98 2.12 3.83
N TYR A 110 -2.02 2.99 2.81
CA TYR A 110 -1.07 4.08 2.66
C TYR A 110 -1.10 5.01 3.87
N GLU A 111 -2.29 5.45 4.29
CA GLU A 111 -2.48 6.35 5.44
C GLU A 111 -1.92 5.72 6.74
N ASN A 112 -2.27 4.46 7.02
CA ASN A 112 -1.80 3.76 8.21
C ASN A 112 -0.27 3.54 8.17
N SER A 113 0.28 3.12 7.02
CA SER A 113 1.72 2.92 6.85
C SER A 113 2.52 4.22 6.93
N GLU A 114 1.95 5.34 6.47
CA GLU A 114 2.57 6.67 6.59
C GLU A 114 2.69 7.09 8.06
N MET A 115 1.65 6.87 8.86
CA MET A 115 1.68 7.12 10.31
C MET A 115 2.73 6.26 11.03
N VAL A 116 2.77 4.95 10.73
CA VAL A 116 3.74 4.02 11.34
C VAL A 116 5.18 4.40 10.95
N LEU A 117 5.39 4.83 9.72
CA LEU A 117 6.69 5.29 9.24
C LEU A 117 7.15 6.53 10.01
N GLU A 118 6.27 7.51 10.22
CA GLU A 118 6.61 8.73 10.96
C GLU A 118 6.95 8.43 12.42
N ASP A 119 6.14 7.63 13.11
CA ASP A 119 6.44 7.17 14.48
C ASP A 119 7.78 6.41 14.55
N THR A 120 8.07 5.56 13.57
CA THR A 120 9.32 4.82 13.50
C THR A 120 10.52 5.76 13.31
N LYS A 121 10.40 6.79 12.47
CA LYS A 121 11.43 7.82 12.30
C LYS A 121 11.72 8.56 13.60
N ASP A 122 10.68 8.96 14.31
CA ASP A 122 10.81 9.65 15.59
C ASP A 122 11.51 8.76 16.64
N GLN A 123 11.13 7.49 16.75
CA GLN A 123 11.76 6.53 17.65
C GLN A 123 13.26 6.35 17.34
N VAL A 124 13.61 6.19 16.07
CA VAL A 124 15.01 6.04 15.65
C VAL A 124 15.80 7.33 15.92
N SER A 125 15.20 8.51 15.73
CA SER A 125 15.83 9.79 16.06
C SER A 125 16.16 9.93 17.54
N VAL A 126 15.21 9.59 18.43
CA VAL A 126 15.45 9.58 19.88
C VAL A 126 16.58 8.61 20.25
N LYS A 127 16.57 7.41 19.67
CA LYS A 127 17.58 6.38 19.93
C LYS A 127 18.96 6.76 19.42
N GLU A 128 19.03 7.47 18.30
CA GLU A 128 20.28 8.06 17.80
C GLU A 128 20.83 9.12 18.78
N GLN A 129 19.97 9.95 19.37
CA GLN A 129 20.39 10.93 20.38
C GLN A 129 20.89 10.25 21.66
N GLU A 130 20.16 9.25 22.17
CA GLU A 130 20.58 8.43 23.32
C GLU A 130 21.95 7.78 23.06
N TYR A 131 22.11 7.15 21.89
CA TYR A 131 23.36 6.54 21.47
C TYR A 131 24.52 7.54 21.45
N ARG A 132 24.32 8.73 20.85
CA ARG A 132 25.32 9.80 20.82
C ARG A 132 25.67 10.31 22.22
N ALA A 133 24.67 10.52 23.07
CA ALA A 133 24.86 10.98 24.45
C ALA A 133 25.66 9.97 25.28
N ILE A 134 25.36 8.67 25.16
CA ILE A 134 26.12 7.60 25.82
C ILE A 134 27.54 7.54 25.28
N LYS A 135 27.73 7.60 23.96
CA LYS A 135 29.04 7.56 23.31
C LYS A 135 29.91 8.77 23.70
N ALA A 136 29.31 9.97 23.81
CA ALA A 136 30.00 11.18 24.27
C ALA A 136 30.29 11.14 25.77
N SER A 137 29.33 10.65 26.57
CA SER A 137 29.50 10.45 28.02
C SER A 137 30.49 9.32 28.32
N HIS A 138 30.79 8.43 27.37
CA HIS A 138 31.73 7.33 27.53
C HIS A 138 33.13 7.81 27.95
N GLY A 139 33.58 9.01 27.55
CA GLY A 139 34.86 9.58 28.02
C GLY A 139 34.83 9.98 29.50
N ALA A 140 33.72 10.57 29.95
CA ALA A 140 33.50 10.97 31.35
C ALA A 140 33.16 9.78 32.26
N ILE A 141 32.32 8.85 31.77
CA ILE A 141 31.92 7.61 32.44
C ILE A 141 33.09 6.63 32.52
N ARG A 142 33.94 6.49 31.49
CA ARG A 142 35.17 5.65 31.59
C ARG A 142 36.13 6.21 32.63
N SER A 143 36.26 7.54 32.71
CA SER A 143 37.08 8.21 33.73
C SER A 143 36.48 8.06 35.14
N ALA A 144 35.16 8.14 35.29
CA ALA A 144 34.46 7.89 36.56
C ALA A 144 34.44 6.39 36.96
N MET A 145 34.29 5.48 35.99
CA MET A 145 34.29 4.01 36.18
C MET A 145 35.70 3.47 36.49
N SER A 146 36.76 4.10 35.96
CA SER A 146 38.13 3.80 36.40
C SER A 146 38.38 4.17 37.87
N ILE A 147 37.51 5.01 38.46
CA ILE A 147 37.58 5.44 39.86
C ILE A 147 36.65 4.59 40.75
N ILE A 148 35.48 4.12 40.26
CA ILE A 148 34.39 3.55 41.09
C ILE A 148 34.22 2.01 40.95
N SER A 149 35.18 1.27 40.39
CA SER A 149 35.13 -0.19 40.13
C SER A 149 34.27 -0.61 38.92
N GLY A 150 34.82 -1.56 38.15
CA GLY A 150 34.31 -1.96 36.84
C GLY A 150 33.14 -2.93 36.93
N ASN A 151 32.15 -2.74 36.05
CA ASN A 151 31.24 -3.82 35.67
C ASN A 151 30.80 -3.69 34.19
N PRO A 152 31.11 -4.67 33.32
CA PRO A 152 30.81 -4.65 31.87
C PRO A 152 29.31 -4.75 31.48
N ASP A 153 28.40 -4.94 32.43
CA ASP A 153 26.98 -5.29 32.19
C ASP A 153 26.14 -4.17 31.53
N GLN A 154 26.44 -2.90 31.78
CA GLN A 154 25.61 -1.79 31.25
C GLN A 154 25.76 -1.58 29.74
N ARG A 155 26.92 -1.94 29.17
CA ARG A 155 27.13 -1.91 27.72
C ARG A 155 26.30 -2.99 27.03
N ALA A 156 26.27 -4.19 27.60
CA ALA A 156 25.50 -5.30 27.08
C ALA A 156 24.00 -4.98 27.06
N MET A 157 23.45 -4.39 28.13
CA MET A 157 22.02 -4.01 28.17
C MET A 157 21.62 -2.98 27.10
N PHE A 158 22.50 -2.04 26.78
CA PHE A 158 22.20 -1.01 25.78
C PHE A 158 22.36 -1.52 24.35
N ASP A 159 23.43 -2.28 24.07
CA ASP A 159 23.60 -2.98 22.79
C ASP A 159 22.40 -3.94 22.56
N GLN A 160 21.92 -4.61 23.60
CA GLN A 160 20.70 -5.43 23.58
C GLN A 160 19.42 -4.61 23.31
N ALA A 161 19.27 -3.41 23.88
CA ALA A 161 18.11 -2.55 23.61
C ALA A 161 18.05 -2.05 22.16
N LEU A 162 19.20 -1.77 21.55
CA LEU A 162 19.31 -1.42 20.13
C LEU A 162 19.04 -2.61 19.22
N GLU A 163 19.49 -3.80 19.61
CA GLU A 163 19.18 -5.05 18.92
C GLU A 163 17.66 -5.33 18.98
N THR A 164 17.03 -5.17 20.15
CA THR A 164 15.57 -5.36 20.31
C THR A 164 14.77 -4.38 19.44
N LEU A 165 15.20 -3.12 19.36
CA LEU A 165 14.55 -2.14 18.49
C LEU A 165 14.77 -2.44 17.00
N ALA A 166 15.98 -2.88 16.63
CA ALA A 166 16.27 -3.31 15.27
C ALA A 166 15.41 -4.50 14.86
N ASP A 167 15.19 -5.45 15.78
CA ASP A 167 14.25 -6.56 15.59
C ASP A 167 12.81 -6.07 15.46
N ASP A 168 12.35 -5.14 16.30
CA ASP A 168 11.00 -4.58 16.21
C ASP A 168 10.75 -3.83 14.90
N VAL A 169 11.70 -3.01 14.46
CA VAL A 169 11.61 -2.32 13.15
C VAL A 169 11.65 -3.33 12.01
N SER A 170 12.51 -4.34 12.10
CA SER A 170 12.56 -5.43 11.10
C SER A 170 11.25 -6.22 11.05
N ASN A 171 10.64 -6.47 12.21
CA ASN A 171 9.35 -7.15 12.32
C ASN A 171 8.25 -6.29 11.70
N LYS A 172 8.18 -4.98 12.01
CA LYS A 172 7.22 -4.05 11.38
C LYS A 172 7.41 -3.97 9.86
N VAL A 173 8.64 -3.95 9.36
CA VAL A 173 8.95 -4.01 7.92
C VAL A 173 8.44 -5.32 7.32
N GLY A 174 8.75 -6.46 7.95
CA GLY A 174 8.34 -7.77 7.48
C GLY A 174 6.82 -8.02 7.59
N GLU A 175 6.15 -7.40 8.57
CA GLU A 175 4.70 -7.36 8.67
C GLU A 175 4.09 -6.54 7.55
N MET A 176 4.66 -5.36 7.24
CA MET A 176 4.23 -4.56 6.09
C MET A 176 4.44 -5.28 4.76
N GLU A 177 5.59 -5.94 4.55
CA GLU A 177 5.85 -6.73 3.34
C GLU A 177 4.88 -7.91 3.22
N ARG A 178 4.71 -8.70 4.30
CA ARG A 178 3.74 -9.80 4.33
C ARG A 178 2.33 -9.29 4.14
N PHE A 179 1.99 -8.14 4.69
CA PHE A 179 0.68 -7.55 4.53
C PHE A 179 0.48 -7.05 3.09
N MET A 180 1.49 -6.49 2.44
CA MET A 180 1.45 -6.14 1.02
C MET A 180 1.35 -7.37 0.10
N ASP A 181 2.03 -8.47 0.44
CA ASP A 181 1.97 -9.73 -0.29
C ASP A 181 0.64 -10.47 -0.08
N THR A 182 0.15 -10.56 1.16
CA THR A 182 -1.18 -11.09 1.49
C THR A 182 -2.26 -10.23 0.88
N SER A 183 -2.10 -8.90 0.87
CA SER A 183 -3.03 -8.00 0.19
C SER A 183 -3.05 -8.27 -1.31
N ARG A 184 -1.89 -8.51 -1.95
CA ARG A 184 -1.82 -8.95 -3.35
C ARG A 184 -2.54 -10.29 -3.57
N ASN A 185 -2.32 -11.28 -2.71
CA ASN A 185 -2.99 -12.59 -2.81
C ASN A 185 -4.50 -12.52 -2.52
N LEU A 186 -4.91 -11.67 -1.57
CA LEU A 186 -6.31 -11.37 -1.29
C LEU A 186 -6.94 -10.68 -2.50
N MET A 187 -6.23 -9.72 -3.11
CA MET A 187 -6.68 -9.06 -4.36
C MET A 187 -6.84 -10.06 -5.51
N ASP A 188 -5.96 -11.05 -5.63
CA ASP A 188 -6.03 -12.10 -6.64
C ASP A 188 -7.18 -13.11 -6.37
N SER A 189 -7.61 -13.23 -5.11
CA SER A 189 -8.65 -14.17 -4.67
C SER A 189 -10.01 -13.53 -4.38
N ILE A 190 -10.12 -12.20 -4.41
CA ILE A 190 -11.41 -11.48 -4.31
C ILE A 190 -12.21 -11.77 -5.58
N ASP A 191 -13.00 -12.85 -5.53
CA ASP A 191 -14.10 -13.05 -6.44
C ASP A 191 -15.28 -12.21 -5.93
N LEU A 192 -15.34 -10.96 -6.43
CA LEU A 192 -16.24 -9.90 -5.96
C LEU A 192 -17.73 -10.15 -6.22
N GLN A 193 -18.13 -11.37 -6.59
CA GLN A 193 -19.55 -11.74 -6.58
C GLN A 193 -20.15 -11.74 -5.18
N ASN A 194 -19.35 -11.91 -4.12
CA ASN A 194 -19.89 -12.13 -2.77
C ASN A 194 -19.81 -10.95 -1.78
N GLY A 195 -19.08 -9.85 -2.03
CA GLY A 195 -19.11 -8.62 -1.22
C GLY A 195 -18.57 -8.70 0.23
N VAL A 196 -18.76 -9.83 0.92
CA VAL A 196 -18.45 -10.08 2.35
C VAL A 196 -16.96 -9.95 2.65
N PHE A 197 -16.07 -10.43 1.76
CA PHE A 197 -14.62 -10.40 1.98
C PHE A 197 -14.00 -9.00 1.91
N ALA A 198 -14.64 -8.05 1.23
CA ALA A 198 -14.15 -6.67 1.16
C ALA A 198 -14.38 -5.93 2.48
N GLU A 199 -15.46 -6.26 3.18
CA GLU A 199 -15.85 -5.63 4.44
C GLU A 199 -15.03 -6.20 5.61
N GLU A 200 -14.81 -7.53 5.64
CA GLU A 200 -13.88 -8.16 6.60
C GLU A 200 -12.45 -7.64 6.43
N GLY A 201 -11.96 -7.50 5.19
CA GLY A 201 -10.63 -6.94 4.92
C GLY A 201 -10.48 -5.47 5.36
N LEU A 202 -11.56 -4.69 5.32
CA LEU A 202 -11.56 -3.32 5.83
C LEU A 202 -11.61 -3.25 7.36
N GLN A 203 -12.35 -4.16 8.01
CA GLN A 203 -12.37 -4.26 9.48
C GLN A 203 -11.02 -4.69 10.05
N MET A 204 -10.24 -5.49 9.31
CA MET A 204 -8.86 -5.84 9.72
C MET A 204 -7.87 -4.67 9.58
N LEU A 205 -8.29 -3.55 8.98
CA LEU A 205 -7.47 -2.35 8.75
C LEU A 205 -7.83 -1.17 9.67
N GLU A 206 -8.89 -1.33 10.48
CA GLU A 206 -9.24 -0.45 11.61
C GLU A 206 -8.48 -0.88 12.88
#